data_AF-A0A418AXD4-F1
#
_entry.id   AF-A0A418AXD4-F1
#
_cell.length_a   1.000
_cell.length_b   1.000
_cell.length_c   1.000
_cell.angle_alpha   90.00
_cell.angle_beta   90.00
_cell.angle_gamma   90.00
#
_symmetry.space_group_name_H-M   'P 1'
#
loop_
_entity.id
_entity.type
_entity.pdbx_description
1 polymer ?
#
loop_
_entity_poly.entity_id
_entity_poly.type
_entity_poly.pdbx_seq_one_letter_code
_entity_poly.pdbx_strand_id
1 'polypeptide(L)'
;MGGKDVILHILGTLKRNTIAFERAVYYGGDGLRYLSDDARFAIANMTTEFGGIAGVFAADAITAAVCAKRTSHKDEGLYFQPDPNCTYAAHHVINLDEVRSTVAIHPSPDNCVPIGDVAGMPLDGCFIGACTTTQEDLILGALVLQQGQLAGCPITPGNKRVTPGSLQIVAHLQELGLLSIYEAAGFTVGVPSCSFCVGIGADVAQPGEVWLSSQNRNFRNRMGKGSIGHLASAAAVAASSFRMQVTDPAELLAKVDFALFDAYRQWNTSATDSAQATFHVSEPAPDLTPVVFTRPPADASEMRASTSSIMTGRVQVFEDDVDTDAIIPAQFMGLNPSSSLWPADCKTEEEVLASYSFAYTRPDFVKKCRDGANIIVAGTAFGSGSSREEAARCLKALGVQAVIAKSFAYIYARNQPNNALLGIVITDPVFHKLAEEGSTVSVDLPKRQVMIGDKSFPFALTVLEEAFLVEGGLTQLFKRYKTDLFRAAMQPKVPKEEGNCQTSSCSQNTPVEAW
;
A
#
# COMPACT_ATOMS: atom_id res chain seq x y z
N MET A 1 -8.93 19.99 -13.99
CA MET A 1 -9.08 18.94 -12.97
C MET A 1 -8.25 17.75 -13.41
N GLY A 2 -7.32 17.28 -12.56
CA GLY A 2 -6.39 16.19 -12.89
C GLY A 2 -6.77 14.86 -12.24
N GLY A 3 -5.99 13.80 -12.51
CA GLY A 3 -6.23 12.47 -11.91
C GLY A 3 -6.24 12.48 -10.38
N LYS A 4 -5.40 13.31 -9.76
CA LYS A 4 -5.36 13.50 -8.30
C LYS A 4 -6.69 14.02 -7.74
N ASP A 5 -7.35 14.95 -8.40
CA ASP A 5 -8.63 15.47 -7.93
C ASP A 5 -9.73 14.40 -8.03
N VAL A 6 -9.73 13.63 -9.12
CA VAL A 6 -10.69 12.53 -9.34
C VAL A 6 -10.55 11.47 -8.24
N ILE A 7 -9.33 11.03 -7.93
CA ILE A 7 -9.14 9.98 -6.93
C ILE A 7 -9.38 10.47 -5.50
N LEU A 8 -9.12 11.74 -5.19
CA LEU A 8 -9.54 12.33 -3.90
C LEU A 8 -11.06 12.43 -3.79
N HIS A 9 -11.77 12.74 -4.88
CA HIS A 9 -13.23 12.70 -4.90
C HIS A 9 -13.78 11.27 -4.67
N ILE A 10 -13.18 10.27 -5.32
CA ILE A 10 -13.51 8.85 -5.11
C ILE A 10 -13.24 8.43 -3.67
N LEU A 11 -12.05 8.74 -3.13
CA LEU A 11 -11.67 8.46 -1.73
C LEU A 11 -12.62 9.13 -0.74
N GLY A 12 -12.96 10.40 -0.97
CA GLY A 12 -13.91 11.15 -0.15
C GLY A 12 -15.30 10.54 -0.11
N THR A 13 -15.73 9.91 -1.21
CA THR A 13 -17.06 9.31 -1.35
C THR A 13 -17.09 7.87 -0.86
N LEU A 14 -16.15 7.04 -1.30
CA LEU A 14 -16.14 5.61 -1.00
C LEU A 14 -15.52 5.31 0.36
N LYS A 15 -14.64 6.17 0.87
CA LYS A 15 -13.88 6.01 2.13
C LYS A 15 -12.81 4.91 2.09
N ARG A 16 -11.87 5.01 3.03
CA ARG A 16 -10.72 4.10 3.16
C ARG A 16 -11.17 2.69 3.55
N ASN A 17 -10.59 1.67 2.94
CA ASN A 17 -10.78 0.25 3.31
C ASN A 17 -12.25 -0.22 3.40
N THR A 18 -13.14 0.33 2.58
CA THR A 18 -14.59 0.01 2.59
C THR A 18 -14.99 -0.86 1.40
N ILE A 19 -15.33 -0.24 0.27
CA ILE A 19 -15.97 -0.86 -0.90
C ILE A 19 -14.98 -1.73 -1.66
N ALA A 20 -13.77 -1.22 -1.91
CA ALA A 20 -12.76 -1.93 -2.67
C ALA A 20 -11.91 -2.89 -1.83
N PHE A 21 -12.13 -2.95 -0.52
CA PHE A 21 -11.40 -3.84 0.38
C PHE A 21 -11.47 -5.29 -0.13
N GLU A 22 -10.29 -5.92 -0.30
CA GLU A 22 -10.11 -7.28 -0.85
C GLU A 22 -10.63 -7.47 -2.29
N ARG A 23 -10.80 -6.39 -3.06
CA ARG A 23 -11.27 -6.43 -4.44
C ARG A 23 -10.31 -5.72 -5.39
N ALA A 24 -10.25 -6.18 -6.64
CA ALA A 24 -9.67 -5.38 -7.71
C ALA A 24 -10.69 -4.36 -8.20
N VAL A 25 -10.24 -3.16 -8.52
CA VAL A 25 -11.07 -2.08 -9.06
C VAL A 25 -10.80 -1.96 -10.55
N TYR A 26 -11.87 -2.07 -11.32
CA TYR A 26 -11.86 -1.81 -12.75
C TYR A 26 -12.48 -0.44 -13.03
N TYR A 27 -11.75 0.42 -13.74
CA TYR A 27 -12.19 1.73 -14.18
C TYR A 27 -12.57 1.66 -15.66
N GLY A 28 -13.84 1.93 -15.98
CA GLY A 28 -14.38 1.93 -17.33
C GLY A 28 -15.41 3.03 -17.56
N GLY A 29 -16.02 3.03 -18.74
CA GLY A 29 -17.06 3.99 -19.13
C GLY A 29 -16.55 5.21 -19.89
N ASP A 30 -17.48 6.00 -20.42
CA ASP A 30 -17.21 7.10 -21.36
C ASP A 30 -16.30 8.20 -20.81
N GLY A 31 -16.27 8.39 -19.48
CA GLY A 31 -15.44 9.40 -18.82
C GLY A 31 -13.93 9.22 -19.08
N LEU A 32 -13.49 7.99 -19.37
CA LEU A 32 -12.08 7.66 -19.62
C LEU A 32 -11.46 8.46 -20.77
N ARG A 33 -12.26 8.86 -21.77
CA ARG A 33 -11.76 9.64 -22.92
C ARG A 33 -11.25 11.04 -22.54
N TYR A 34 -11.63 11.53 -21.36
CA TYR A 34 -11.17 12.82 -20.83
C TYR A 34 -9.96 12.67 -19.89
N LEU A 35 -9.51 11.44 -19.62
CA LEU A 35 -8.38 11.15 -18.74
C LEU A 35 -7.19 10.68 -19.58
N SER A 36 -6.08 11.41 -19.47
CA SER A 36 -4.77 10.99 -19.99
C SER A 36 -4.25 9.75 -19.26
N ASP A 37 -3.19 9.14 -19.80
CA ASP A 37 -2.50 8.04 -19.13
C ASP A 37 -1.94 8.44 -17.76
N ASP A 38 -1.36 9.64 -17.66
CA ASP A 38 -0.87 10.21 -16.40
C ASP A 38 -2.00 10.36 -15.36
N ALA A 39 -3.18 10.87 -15.76
CA ALA A 39 -4.33 10.96 -14.87
C ALA A 39 -4.82 9.58 -14.42
N ARG A 40 -4.88 8.62 -15.35
CA ARG A 40 -5.23 7.22 -15.05
C ARG A 40 -4.23 6.59 -14.09
N PHE A 41 -2.94 6.85 -14.28
CA PHE A 41 -1.88 6.37 -13.39
C PHE A 41 -2.04 6.93 -11.98
N ALA A 42 -2.31 8.23 -11.82
CA ALA A 42 -2.56 8.84 -10.52
C ALA A 42 -3.77 8.20 -9.80
N ILE A 43 -4.85 7.91 -10.55
CA ILE A 43 -6.05 7.23 -10.02
C ILE A 43 -5.75 5.77 -9.64
N ALA A 44 -5.09 5.03 -10.52
CA ALA A 44 -4.72 3.63 -10.28
C ALA A 44 -3.75 3.50 -9.10
N ASN A 45 -2.77 4.39 -8.99
CA ASN A 45 -1.82 4.47 -7.88
C ASN A 45 -2.54 4.56 -6.54
N MET A 46 -3.53 5.45 -6.44
CA MET A 46 -4.26 5.71 -5.21
C MET A 46 -5.46 4.77 -4.96
N THR A 47 -5.60 3.73 -5.77
CA THR A 47 -6.65 2.72 -5.58
C THR A 47 -6.45 1.92 -4.29
N THR A 48 -5.20 1.78 -3.85
CA THR A 48 -4.88 1.07 -2.62
C THR A 48 -5.38 1.81 -1.37
N GLU A 49 -5.47 3.15 -1.39
CA GLU A 49 -5.91 3.95 -0.24
C GLU A 49 -7.38 3.74 0.13
N PHE A 50 -8.24 3.28 -0.80
CA PHE A 50 -9.63 2.87 -0.48
C PHE A 50 -9.82 1.34 -0.41
N GLY A 51 -8.71 0.60 -0.33
CA GLY A 51 -8.69 -0.83 -0.04
C GLY A 51 -8.54 -1.74 -1.24
N GLY A 52 -8.43 -1.20 -2.46
CA GLY A 52 -8.30 -2.01 -3.67
C GLY A 52 -6.97 -2.77 -3.74
N ILE A 53 -7.02 -4.04 -4.13
CA ILE A 53 -5.81 -4.88 -4.33
C ILE A 53 -5.08 -4.51 -5.63
N ALA A 54 -5.82 -3.95 -6.58
CA ALA A 54 -5.33 -3.47 -7.87
C ALA A 54 -6.31 -2.42 -8.42
N GLY A 55 -5.81 -1.43 -9.15
CA GLY A 55 -6.60 -0.50 -9.95
C GLY A 55 -6.25 -0.68 -11.43
N VAL A 56 -7.23 -1.07 -12.24
CA VAL A 56 -7.03 -1.41 -13.66
C VAL A 56 -7.97 -0.56 -14.50
N PHE A 57 -7.44 0.16 -15.48
CA PHE A 57 -8.25 0.88 -16.45
C PHE A 57 -8.55 -0.01 -17.65
N ALA A 58 -9.75 0.18 -18.23
CA ALA A 58 -10.07 -0.33 -19.55
C ALA A 58 -8.98 0.12 -20.55
N ALA A 59 -8.40 -0.83 -21.27
CA ALA A 59 -7.47 -0.49 -22.33
C ALA A 59 -8.21 0.22 -23.47
N ASP A 60 -7.60 1.24 -24.06
CA ASP A 60 -8.17 1.94 -25.21
C ASP A 60 -7.07 2.53 -26.12
N ALA A 61 -7.47 3.40 -27.04
CA ALA A 61 -6.54 4.08 -27.94
C ALA A 61 -5.48 4.94 -27.21
N ILE A 62 -5.77 5.46 -26.01
CA ILE A 62 -4.79 6.20 -25.22
C ILE A 62 -3.74 5.22 -24.68
N THR A 63 -4.17 4.08 -24.14
CA THR A 63 -3.24 3.01 -23.72
C THR A 63 -2.37 2.52 -24.88
N ALA A 64 -2.97 2.28 -26.05
CA ALA A 64 -2.22 1.85 -27.23
C ALA A 64 -1.20 2.91 -27.70
N ALA A 65 -1.59 4.18 -27.68
CA ALA A 65 -0.69 5.28 -28.03
C ALA A 65 0.51 5.40 -27.08
N VAL A 66 0.34 5.09 -25.79
CA VAL A 66 1.45 5.05 -24.82
C VAL A 66 2.39 3.87 -25.11
N CYS A 67 1.84 2.67 -25.34
CA CYS A 67 2.63 1.49 -25.70
C CYS A 67 3.42 1.68 -27.00
N ALA A 68 2.83 2.34 -28.00
CA ALA A 68 3.46 2.58 -29.30
C ALA A 68 4.71 3.48 -29.23
N LYS A 69 4.86 4.29 -28.17
CA LYS A 69 6.03 5.17 -27.95
C LYS A 69 7.26 4.44 -27.41
N ARG A 70 7.16 3.16 -27.07
CA ARG A 70 8.28 2.38 -26.52
C ARG A 70 9.34 2.13 -27.59
N THR A 71 10.61 2.08 -27.18
CA THR A 71 11.73 1.80 -28.09
C THR A 71 11.78 0.34 -28.56
N SER A 72 11.16 -0.58 -27.82
CA SER A 72 11.00 -2.00 -28.14
C SER A 72 9.63 -2.52 -27.69
N HIS A 73 9.17 -3.61 -28.30
CA HIS A 73 7.86 -4.24 -28.03
C HIS A 73 6.66 -3.29 -28.20
N LYS A 74 6.77 -2.31 -29.11
CA LYS A 74 5.78 -1.24 -29.32
C LYS A 74 4.54 -1.70 -30.09
N ASP A 75 4.67 -2.80 -30.82
CA ASP A 75 3.70 -3.45 -31.69
C ASP A 75 3.24 -4.83 -31.18
N GLU A 76 3.71 -5.24 -29.99
CA GLU A 76 3.38 -6.52 -29.36
C GLU A 76 2.27 -6.42 -28.29
N GLY A 77 1.65 -5.24 -28.15
CA GLY A 77 0.63 -4.99 -27.14
C GLY A 77 -0.64 -5.82 -27.36
N LEU A 78 -1.02 -6.60 -26.36
CA LEU A 78 -2.32 -7.25 -26.28
C LEU A 78 -3.24 -6.41 -25.39
N TYR A 79 -4.43 -6.08 -25.90
CA TYR A 79 -5.39 -5.24 -25.18
C TYR A 79 -6.67 -6.01 -24.90
N PHE A 80 -7.05 -6.13 -23.64
CA PHE A 80 -8.22 -6.91 -23.23
C PHE A 80 -9.36 -5.99 -22.80
N GLN A 81 -10.59 -6.45 -23.04
CA GLN A 81 -11.81 -5.82 -22.54
C GLN A 81 -12.59 -6.82 -21.67
N PRO A 82 -13.41 -6.35 -20.72
CA PRO A 82 -14.30 -7.23 -19.99
C PRO A 82 -15.36 -7.81 -20.93
N ASP A 83 -15.79 -9.04 -20.64
CA ASP A 83 -16.90 -9.66 -21.37
C ASP A 83 -18.18 -8.82 -21.23
N PRO A 84 -19.04 -8.72 -22.27
CA PRO A 84 -20.25 -7.91 -22.25
C PRO A 84 -21.21 -8.20 -21.09
N ASN A 85 -21.17 -9.42 -20.52
CA ASN A 85 -22.04 -9.88 -19.44
C ASN A 85 -21.28 -10.20 -18.15
N CYS A 86 -20.05 -9.69 -17.99
CA CYS A 86 -19.31 -9.88 -16.74
C CYS A 86 -20.05 -9.24 -15.56
N THR A 87 -19.92 -9.83 -14.38
CA THR A 87 -20.58 -9.35 -13.16
C THR A 87 -19.56 -8.71 -12.23
N TYR A 88 -19.80 -7.46 -11.84
CA TYR A 88 -19.01 -6.77 -10.83
C TYR A 88 -19.62 -6.98 -9.43
N ALA A 89 -18.77 -7.13 -8.41
CA ALA A 89 -19.22 -7.24 -7.02
C ALA A 89 -19.95 -5.96 -6.54
N ALA A 90 -19.57 -4.80 -7.08
CA ALA A 90 -20.22 -3.52 -6.88
C ALA A 90 -19.94 -2.62 -8.10
N HIS A 91 -20.85 -1.70 -8.40
CA HIS A 91 -20.72 -0.74 -9.49
C HIS A 91 -21.01 0.67 -8.97
N HIS A 92 -20.09 1.60 -9.22
CA HIS A 92 -20.17 2.99 -8.76
C HIS A 92 -19.87 3.93 -9.92
N VAL A 93 -20.77 4.88 -10.16
CA VAL A 93 -20.62 5.89 -11.23
C VAL A 93 -20.01 7.14 -10.62
N ILE A 94 -18.90 7.61 -11.20
CA ILE A 94 -18.23 8.87 -10.81
C ILE A 94 -18.49 9.90 -11.91
N ASN A 95 -19.23 10.95 -11.57
CA ASN A 95 -19.48 12.05 -12.49
C ASN A 95 -18.29 13.02 -12.49
N LEU A 96 -17.52 13.05 -13.58
CA LEU A 96 -16.35 13.92 -13.68
C LEU A 96 -16.71 15.42 -13.61
N ASP A 97 -17.94 15.80 -13.98
CA ASP A 97 -18.42 17.18 -13.91
C ASP A 97 -18.68 17.66 -12.48
N GLU A 98 -18.73 16.75 -11.51
CA GLU A 98 -18.88 17.05 -10.08
C GLU A 98 -17.54 17.09 -9.33
N VAL A 99 -16.44 16.69 -9.99
CA VAL A 99 -15.10 16.71 -9.38
C VAL A 99 -14.65 18.16 -9.18
N ARG A 100 -14.25 18.49 -7.95
CA ARG A 100 -13.77 19.82 -7.54
C ARG A 100 -12.43 19.71 -6.82
N SER A 101 -11.69 20.81 -6.75
CA SER A 101 -10.45 20.86 -5.98
C SER A 101 -10.73 20.54 -4.52
N THR A 102 -9.97 19.60 -3.98
CA THR A 102 -10.26 18.93 -2.72
C THR A 102 -8.96 18.83 -1.92
N VAL A 103 -9.07 18.90 -0.59
CA VAL A 103 -7.97 18.62 0.33
C VAL A 103 -8.31 17.40 1.17
N ALA A 104 -7.44 16.39 1.20
CA ALA A 104 -7.52 15.32 2.19
C ALA A 104 -6.82 15.76 3.48
N ILE A 105 -7.60 15.93 4.53
CA ILE A 105 -7.14 16.47 5.80
C ILE A 105 -6.47 15.36 6.63
N HIS A 106 -5.26 15.65 7.10
CA HIS A 106 -4.52 14.77 8.01
C HIS A 106 -5.40 14.26 9.17
N PRO A 107 -5.27 12.99 9.61
CA PRO A 107 -4.28 11.99 9.20
C PRO A 107 -4.80 10.93 8.22
N SER A 108 -5.91 11.19 7.52
CA SER A 108 -6.54 10.16 6.68
C SER A 108 -6.71 10.61 5.23
N PRO A 109 -6.35 9.77 4.24
CA PRO A 109 -6.40 10.15 2.82
C PRO A 109 -7.83 10.23 2.28
N ASP A 110 -8.82 9.71 3.00
CA ASP A 110 -10.25 9.73 2.69
C ASP A 110 -11.05 10.80 3.46
N ASN A 111 -10.39 11.57 4.32
CA ASN A 111 -10.96 12.75 4.97
C ASN A 111 -10.91 13.96 4.03
N CYS A 112 -11.58 13.81 2.89
CA CYS A 112 -11.58 14.76 1.79
C CYS A 112 -12.66 15.83 1.98
N VAL A 113 -12.26 17.09 1.93
CA VAL A 113 -13.16 18.26 1.98
C VAL A 113 -12.93 19.17 0.77
N PRO A 114 -13.96 19.88 0.28
CA PRO A 114 -13.77 20.94 -0.70
C PRO A 114 -12.67 21.92 -0.26
N ILE A 115 -11.80 22.33 -1.18
CA ILE A 115 -10.65 23.18 -0.83
C ILE A 115 -11.07 24.53 -0.21
N GLY A 116 -12.25 25.04 -0.58
CA GLY A 116 -12.82 26.27 -0.02
C GLY A 116 -13.09 26.20 1.49
N ASP A 117 -13.38 25.02 2.03
CA ASP A 117 -13.69 24.84 3.46
C ASP A 117 -12.45 25.04 4.35
N VAL A 118 -11.26 24.91 3.76
CA VAL A 118 -9.96 25.03 4.44
C VAL A 118 -9.07 26.11 3.84
N ALA A 119 -9.63 26.97 2.99
CA ALA A 119 -8.91 28.08 2.38
C ALA A 119 -8.36 29.02 3.47
N GLY A 120 -7.10 29.45 3.29
CA GLY A 120 -6.40 30.30 4.25
C GLY A 120 -5.74 29.53 5.40
N MET A 121 -5.87 28.20 5.49
CA MET A 121 -5.10 27.39 6.45
C MET A 121 -3.60 27.64 6.25
N PRO A 122 -2.86 28.11 7.26
CA PRO A 122 -1.43 28.42 7.14
C PRO A 122 -0.61 27.13 6.97
N LEU A 123 0.47 27.25 6.20
CA LEU A 123 1.37 26.15 5.84
C LEU A 123 2.81 26.53 6.20
N ASP A 124 3.53 25.59 6.80
CA ASP A 124 4.98 25.67 6.97
C ASP A 124 5.71 25.13 5.73
N GLY A 125 5.06 24.23 4.98
CA GLY A 125 5.64 23.61 3.80
C GLY A 125 4.68 23.25 2.67
N CYS A 126 5.20 23.29 1.44
CA CYS A 126 4.53 22.83 0.22
C CYS A 126 5.42 21.80 -0.49
N PHE A 127 4.87 20.62 -0.78
CA PHE A 127 5.60 19.55 -1.47
C PHE A 127 4.85 19.04 -2.72
N ILE A 128 5.46 19.23 -3.89
CA ILE A 128 4.96 18.70 -5.16
C ILE A 128 5.87 17.54 -5.60
N GLY A 129 5.36 16.31 -5.63
CA GLY A 129 6.15 15.15 -6.01
C GLY A 129 5.56 13.84 -5.49
N ALA A 130 6.43 12.84 -5.29
CA ALA A 130 6.07 11.43 -5.07
C ALA A 130 5.60 10.72 -6.35
N CYS A 131 5.50 9.40 -6.29
CA CYS A 131 5.12 8.57 -7.44
C CYS A 131 3.72 8.89 -7.99
N THR A 132 2.81 9.42 -7.17
CA THR A 132 1.46 9.79 -7.61
C THR A 132 1.42 11.07 -8.45
N THR A 133 2.41 11.95 -8.30
CA THR A 133 2.49 13.20 -9.07
C THR A 133 3.21 12.91 -10.37
N THR A 134 2.43 12.87 -11.45
CA THR A 134 2.91 12.49 -12.76
C THR A 134 3.55 13.68 -13.49
N GLN A 135 4.00 13.46 -14.72
CA GLN A 135 4.61 14.53 -15.50
C GLN A 135 3.61 15.64 -15.81
N GLU A 136 2.38 15.29 -16.18
CA GLU A 136 1.35 16.29 -16.45
C GLU A 136 1.00 17.13 -15.21
N ASP A 137 1.01 16.53 -14.02
CA ASP A 137 0.80 17.26 -12.76
C ASP A 137 1.91 18.29 -12.52
N LEU A 138 3.17 17.92 -12.81
CA LEU A 138 4.32 18.82 -12.68
C LEU A 138 4.28 19.95 -13.71
N ILE A 139 3.85 19.67 -14.93
CA ILE A 139 3.65 20.70 -15.97
C ILE A 139 2.55 21.66 -15.54
N LEU A 140 1.39 21.14 -15.14
CA LEU A 140 0.26 21.96 -14.72
C LEU A 140 0.61 22.83 -13.49
N GLY A 141 1.34 22.25 -12.52
CA GLY A 141 1.85 23.00 -11.37
C GLY A 141 2.75 24.17 -11.79
N ALA A 142 3.68 23.97 -12.74
CA ALA A 142 4.53 25.04 -13.26
C ALA A 142 3.72 26.13 -13.98
N LEU A 143 2.73 25.75 -14.80
CA LEU A 143 1.87 26.71 -15.49
C LEU A 143 1.02 27.53 -14.50
N VAL A 144 0.52 26.91 -13.42
CA VAL A 144 -0.17 27.64 -12.34
C VAL A 144 0.77 28.62 -11.65
N LEU A 145 2.02 28.24 -11.36
CA LEU A 145 3.02 29.15 -10.82
C LEU A 145 3.31 30.31 -11.78
N GLN A 146 3.44 30.03 -13.08
CA GLN A 146 3.65 31.07 -14.08
C GLN A 146 2.49 32.09 -14.09
N GLN A 147 1.24 31.62 -14.05
CA GLN A 147 0.08 32.52 -13.99
C GLN A 147 0.03 33.32 -12.69
N GLY A 148 0.41 32.72 -11.56
CA GLY A 148 0.51 33.43 -10.29
C GLY A 148 1.58 34.54 -10.32
N GLN A 149 2.74 34.27 -10.91
CA GLN A 149 3.80 35.27 -11.09
C GLN A 149 3.36 36.42 -12.00
N LEU A 150 2.72 36.11 -13.13
CA LEU A 150 2.17 37.12 -14.05
C LEU A 150 1.07 37.96 -13.40
N ALA A 151 0.28 37.37 -12.49
CA ALA A 151 -0.73 38.07 -11.70
C ALA A 151 -0.13 38.89 -10.54
N GLY A 152 1.20 38.87 -10.34
CA GLY A 152 1.85 39.59 -9.25
C GLY A 152 1.59 38.99 -7.87
N CYS A 153 1.30 37.69 -7.78
CA CYS A 153 1.15 37.01 -6.49
C CYS A 153 2.45 37.11 -5.68
N PRO A 154 2.39 37.47 -4.39
CA PRO A 154 3.57 37.54 -3.56
C PRO A 154 4.17 36.15 -3.38
N ILE A 155 5.50 36.04 -3.38
CA ILE A 155 6.22 34.79 -3.09
C ILE A 155 6.71 34.88 -1.65
N THR A 156 5.96 34.26 -0.74
CA THR A 156 6.27 34.21 0.69
C THR A 156 7.38 33.19 0.93
N PRO A 157 8.41 33.50 1.75
CA PRO A 157 9.39 32.51 2.18
C PRO A 157 8.72 31.34 2.93
N GLY A 158 9.23 30.12 2.75
CA GLY A 158 8.72 28.91 3.37
C GLY A 158 9.35 27.67 2.77
N ASN A 159 9.12 26.50 3.36
CA ASN A 159 9.67 25.25 2.85
C ASN A 159 8.92 24.85 1.56
N LYS A 160 9.60 24.87 0.41
CA LYS A 160 8.98 24.54 -0.88
C LYS A 160 9.85 23.54 -1.63
N ARG A 161 9.31 22.36 -1.91
CA ARG A 161 10.02 21.26 -2.58
C ARG A 161 9.23 20.77 -3.77
N VAL A 162 9.89 20.67 -4.92
CA VAL A 162 9.37 19.93 -6.07
C VAL A 162 10.30 18.76 -6.35
N THR A 163 9.78 17.55 -6.56
CA THR A 163 10.60 16.36 -6.83
C THR A 163 9.99 15.56 -7.97
N PRO A 164 10.51 15.73 -9.20
CA PRO A 164 10.06 14.95 -10.35
C PRO A 164 10.35 13.46 -10.19
N GLY A 165 9.47 12.60 -10.71
CA GLY A 165 9.51 11.16 -10.47
C GLY A 165 10.62 10.38 -11.18
N SER A 166 11.26 10.94 -12.21
CA SER A 166 12.33 10.27 -12.96
C SER A 166 13.30 11.26 -13.61
N LEU A 167 14.51 10.80 -13.95
CA LEU A 167 15.49 11.62 -14.67
C LEU A 167 15.00 12.06 -16.05
N GLN A 168 14.17 11.25 -16.71
CA GLN A 168 13.56 11.60 -17.99
C GLN A 168 12.58 12.77 -17.84
N ILE A 169 11.74 12.74 -16.80
CA ILE A 169 10.83 13.84 -16.49
C ILE A 169 11.63 15.11 -16.13
N VAL A 170 12.70 14.99 -15.33
CA VAL A 170 13.59 16.13 -15.03
C VAL A 170 14.13 16.76 -16.31
N ALA A 171 14.68 15.95 -17.22
CA ALA A 171 15.21 16.43 -18.49
C ALA A 171 14.15 17.14 -19.33
N HIS A 172 12.91 16.62 -19.38
CA HIS A 172 11.80 17.27 -20.08
C HIS A 172 11.48 18.65 -19.52
N LEU A 173 11.24 18.69 -18.21
CA LEU A 173 10.84 19.92 -17.53
C LEU A 173 11.95 20.98 -17.62
N GLN A 174 13.21 20.55 -17.70
CA GLN A 174 14.35 21.43 -17.93
C GLN A 174 14.37 21.97 -19.37
N GLU A 175 14.16 21.13 -20.38
CA GLU A 175 14.08 21.54 -21.79
C GLU A 175 12.95 22.55 -22.02
N LEU A 176 11.80 22.33 -21.39
CA LEU A 176 10.66 23.25 -21.44
C LEU A 176 10.85 24.52 -20.57
N GLY A 177 11.93 24.61 -19.80
CA GLY A 177 12.17 25.72 -18.86
C GLY A 177 11.25 25.76 -17.63
N LEU A 178 10.47 24.70 -17.39
CA LEU A 178 9.49 24.62 -16.31
C LEU A 178 10.13 24.45 -14.93
N LEU A 179 11.32 23.84 -14.84
CA LEU A 179 12.07 23.79 -13.57
C LEU A 179 12.45 25.18 -13.08
N SER A 180 12.85 26.08 -13.97
CA SER A 180 13.18 27.45 -13.61
C SER A 180 11.97 28.25 -13.12
N ILE A 181 10.75 27.89 -13.54
CA ILE A 181 9.52 28.48 -13.01
C ILE A 181 9.30 28.07 -11.55
N TYR A 182 9.51 26.80 -11.21
CA TYR A 182 9.48 26.32 -9.83
C TYR A 182 10.51 27.05 -8.96
N GLU A 183 11.76 27.14 -9.42
CA GLU A 183 12.83 27.85 -8.71
C GLU A 183 12.50 29.33 -8.51
N ALA A 184 11.98 30.00 -9.54
CA ALA A 184 11.54 31.39 -9.46
C ALA A 184 10.37 31.59 -8.47
N ALA A 185 9.57 30.56 -8.20
CA ALA A 185 8.53 30.57 -7.17
C ALA A 185 9.04 30.18 -5.76
N GLY A 186 10.35 29.93 -5.63
CA GLY A 186 11.02 29.60 -4.38
C GLY A 186 11.07 28.11 -4.05
N PHE A 187 10.73 27.23 -5.00
CA PHE A 187 10.87 25.79 -4.80
C PHE A 187 12.32 25.34 -4.98
N THR A 188 12.77 24.43 -4.13
CA THR A 188 13.98 23.65 -4.38
C THR A 188 13.64 22.42 -5.21
N VAL A 189 14.30 22.23 -6.34
CA VAL A 189 14.17 21.02 -7.17
C VAL A 189 14.96 19.88 -6.55
N GLY A 190 14.27 18.79 -6.21
CA GLY A 190 14.84 17.58 -5.63
C GLY A 190 15.29 16.58 -6.69
N VAL A 191 16.21 15.70 -6.30
CA VAL A 191 16.59 14.54 -7.10
C VAL A 191 15.45 13.51 -7.11
N PRO A 192 15.20 12.81 -8.24
CA PRO A 192 14.15 11.80 -8.30
C PRO A 192 14.25 10.77 -7.16
N SER A 193 13.30 10.81 -6.24
CA SER A 193 13.26 10.00 -5.02
C SER A 193 11.86 10.07 -4.37
N CYS A 194 11.64 9.30 -3.30
CA CYS A 194 10.40 9.39 -2.53
C CYS A 194 10.28 10.72 -1.76
N SER A 195 11.41 11.33 -1.36
CA SER A 195 11.45 12.61 -0.63
C SER A 195 10.48 12.61 0.58
N PHE A 196 9.80 13.73 0.83
CA PHE A 196 8.86 13.92 1.93
C PHE A 196 7.69 12.91 1.94
N CYS A 197 7.40 12.19 0.85
CA CYS A 197 6.33 11.18 0.79
C CYS A 197 6.44 10.07 1.84
N VAL A 198 7.67 9.71 2.20
CA VAL A 198 7.96 8.69 3.22
C VAL A 198 8.76 9.26 4.40
N GLY A 199 9.24 10.50 4.29
CA GLY A 199 9.93 11.19 5.38
C GLY A 199 11.22 10.49 5.82
N ILE A 200 12.06 10.03 4.88
CA ILE A 200 13.34 9.38 5.17
C ILE A 200 14.51 10.13 4.54
N GLY A 201 15.69 10.01 5.16
CA GLY A 201 16.93 10.61 4.64
C GLY A 201 16.98 12.12 4.88
N ALA A 202 17.25 12.89 3.83
CA ALA A 202 17.43 14.34 3.94
C ALA A 202 16.09 15.13 4.00
N ASP A 203 15.01 14.55 3.47
CA ASP A 203 13.72 15.21 3.34
C ASP A 203 12.75 14.68 4.41
N VAL A 204 12.75 15.34 5.58
CA VAL A 204 11.90 14.97 6.73
C VAL A 204 11.25 16.23 7.30
N ALA A 205 9.91 16.24 7.35
CA ALA A 205 9.14 17.31 7.96
C ALA A 205 9.33 17.30 9.49
N GLN A 206 9.42 18.50 10.08
CA GLN A 206 9.66 18.66 11.50
C GLN A 206 8.37 18.52 12.33
N PRO A 207 8.50 18.20 13.63
CA PRO A 207 7.33 18.11 14.51
C PRO A 207 6.53 19.41 14.53
N GLY A 208 5.21 19.31 14.33
CA GLY A 208 4.29 20.45 14.33
C GLY A 208 4.19 21.21 13.01
N GLU A 209 5.07 20.95 12.03
CA GLU A 209 4.96 21.59 10.71
C GLU A 209 3.72 21.11 9.96
N VAL A 210 2.98 22.06 9.38
CA VAL A 210 1.81 21.83 8.54
C VAL A 210 2.20 21.91 7.07
N TRP A 211 2.04 20.79 6.36
CA TRP A 211 2.40 20.65 4.96
C TRP A 211 1.19 20.45 4.07
N LEU A 212 1.20 21.04 2.88
CA LEU A 212 0.29 20.65 1.78
C LEU A 212 1.08 19.93 0.70
N SER A 213 0.65 18.74 0.31
CA SER A 213 1.40 17.88 -0.59
C SER A 213 0.57 17.21 -1.69
N SER A 214 1.17 16.95 -2.84
CA SER A 214 0.56 16.14 -3.91
C SER A 214 0.77 14.63 -3.79
N GLN A 215 1.41 14.16 -2.71
CA GLN A 215 1.62 12.73 -2.43
C GLN A 215 0.33 11.95 -2.12
N ASN A 216 0.38 10.62 -2.06
CA ASN A 216 -0.79 9.75 -1.85
C ASN A 216 -1.21 9.52 -0.40
N ARG A 217 -0.32 9.65 0.58
CA ARG A 217 -0.59 9.28 1.98
C ARG A 217 -0.29 10.39 2.96
N ASN A 218 -1.16 10.54 3.95
CA ASN A 218 -1.05 11.52 5.03
C ASN A 218 -1.20 10.90 6.42
N PHE A 219 -0.89 9.61 6.59
CA PHE A 219 -0.92 8.96 7.90
C PHE A 219 -0.06 9.69 8.94
N ARG A 220 -0.36 9.47 10.22
CA ARG A 220 0.42 10.05 11.33
C ARG A 220 1.90 9.69 11.17
N ASN A 221 2.76 10.69 11.35
CA ASN A 221 4.22 10.54 11.27
C ASN A 221 4.78 10.15 9.89
N ARG A 222 3.96 10.17 8.82
CA ARG A 222 4.36 9.71 7.48
C ARG A 222 5.47 10.54 6.84
N MET A 223 5.40 11.86 6.99
CA MET A 223 6.42 12.79 6.44
C MET A 223 7.57 13.05 7.43
N GLY A 224 7.47 12.52 8.65
CA GLY A 224 8.35 12.81 9.78
C GLY A 224 7.58 12.77 11.09
N LYS A 225 8.25 12.43 12.19
CA LYS A 225 7.61 12.31 13.51
C LYS A 225 6.91 13.61 13.93
N GLY A 226 5.61 13.55 14.20
CA GLY A 226 4.81 14.69 14.64
C GLY A 226 4.47 15.72 13.55
N SER A 227 4.80 15.45 12.28
CA SER A 227 4.42 16.30 11.15
C SER A 227 2.94 16.13 10.77
N ILE A 228 2.35 17.18 10.20
CA ILE A 228 0.97 17.21 9.71
C ILE A 228 1.02 17.40 8.19
N GLY A 229 0.57 16.39 7.44
CA GLY A 229 0.53 16.44 5.98
C GLY A 229 -0.90 16.44 5.44
N HIS A 230 -1.31 17.45 4.69
CA HIS A 230 -2.56 17.47 3.94
C HIS A 230 -2.29 17.09 2.48
N LEU A 231 -3.24 16.44 1.82
CA LEU A 231 -3.09 16.05 0.41
C LEU A 231 -3.96 16.91 -0.50
N ALA A 232 -3.42 17.34 -1.64
CA ALA A 232 -4.16 18.04 -2.68
C ALA A 232 -3.56 17.73 -4.07
N SER A 233 -4.10 18.31 -5.15
CA SER A 233 -3.46 18.26 -6.47
C SER A 233 -2.23 19.17 -6.55
N ALA A 234 -1.31 18.87 -7.47
CA ALA A 234 -0.11 19.69 -7.68
C ALA A 234 -0.46 21.16 -8.00
N ALA A 235 -1.53 21.38 -8.75
CA ALA A 235 -2.07 22.72 -9.02
C ALA A 235 -2.48 23.46 -7.74
N ALA A 236 -3.19 22.80 -6.81
CA ALA A 236 -3.58 23.39 -5.54
C ALA A 236 -2.36 23.68 -4.64
N VAL A 237 -1.37 22.78 -4.59
CA VAL A 237 -0.11 23.01 -3.86
C VAL A 237 0.66 24.20 -4.45
N ALA A 238 0.75 24.28 -5.78
CA ALA A 238 1.39 25.38 -6.49
C ALA A 238 0.73 26.73 -6.17
N ALA A 239 -0.60 26.82 -6.29
CA ALA A 239 -1.35 28.03 -5.93
C ALA A 239 -1.15 28.43 -4.45
N SER A 240 -1.18 27.44 -3.55
CA SER A 240 -1.01 27.65 -2.10
C SER A 240 0.39 28.15 -1.72
N SER A 241 1.41 27.79 -2.51
CA SER A 241 2.82 28.13 -2.24
C SER A 241 3.15 29.63 -2.31
N PHE A 242 2.34 30.45 -3.00
CA PHE A 242 2.58 31.91 -3.06
C PHE A 242 2.47 32.54 -1.68
N ARG A 243 1.39 32.22 -0.95
CA ARG A 243 1.09 32.82 0.35
C ARG A 243 1.38 31.88 1.53
N MET A 244 1.88 30.67 1.26
CA MET A 244 2.06 29.62 2.27
C MET A 244 0.77 29.39 3.06
N GLN A 245 -0.36 29.33 2.33
CA GLN A 245 -1.68 29.05 2.88
C GLN A 245 -2.50 28.27 1.85
N VAL A 246 -3.36 27.38 2.29
CA VAL A 246 -4.24 26.61 1.38
C VAL A 246 -5.05 27.59 0.52
N THR A 247 -4.93 27.45 -0.80
CA THR A 247 -5.53 28.35 -1.79
C THR A 247 -6.14 27.53 -2.91
N ASP A 248 -7.38 27.85 -3.29
CA ASP A 248 -8.04 27.24 -4.44
C ASP A 248 -7.31 27.64 -5.74
N PRO A 249 -6.86 26.69 -6.57
CA PRO A 249 -6.17 27.01 -7.82
C PRO A 249 -7.08 27.52 -8.94
N ALA A 250 -8.42 27.53 -8.78
CA ALA A 250 -9.38 27.80 -9.85
C ALA A 250 -9.11 29.10 -10.62
N GLU A 251 -8.82 30.21 -9.92
CA GLU A 251 -8.57 31.50 -10.58
C GLU A 251 -7.31 31.50 -11.45
N LEU A 252 -6.27 30.76 -11.04
CA LEU A 252 -5.03 30.63 -11.80
C LEU A 252 -5.18 29.62 -12.93
N LEU A 253 -5.87 28.50 -12.67
CA LEU A 253 -6.18 27.49 -13.68
C LEU A 253 -7.01 28.06 -14.83
N ALA A 254 -7.96 28.95 -14.55
CA ALA A 254 -8.76 29.62 -15.58
C ALA A 254 -7.92 30.48 -16.56
N LYS A 255 -6.68 30.82 -16.18
CA LYS A 255 -5.74 31.59 -17.01
C LYS A 255 -4.67 30.72 -17.68
N VAL A 256 -4.63 29.41 -17.39
CA VAL A 256 -3.68 28.50 -18.03
C VAL A 256 -4.09 28.29 -19.49
N ASP A 257 -3.13 28.43 -20.40
CA ASP A 257 -3.31 28.02 -21.80
C ASP A 257 -3.25 26.48 -21.89
N PHE A 258 -4.42 25.87 -22.02
CA PHE A 258 -4.53 24.41 -22.11
C PHE A 258 -4.02 23.86 -23.45
N ALA A 259 -3.94 24.67 -24.52
CA ALA A 259 -3.29 24.23 -25.75
C ALA A 259 -1.78 24.10 -25.55
N LEU A 260 -1.17 25.02 -24.78
CA LEU A 260 0.24 24.91 -24.39
C LEU A 260 0.47 23.74 -23.44
N PHE A 261 -0.41 23.54 -22.45
CA PHE A 261 -0.36 22.36 -21.57
C PHE A 261 -0.41 21.06 -22.38
N ASP A 262 -1.32 20.97 -23.34
CA ASP A 262 -1.46 19.83 -24.25
C ASP A 262 -0.22 19.61 -25.10
N ALA A 263 0.41 20.67 -25.60
CA ALA A 263 1.68 20.58 -26.32
C ALA A 263 2.82 20.08 -25.42
N TYR A 264 2.92 20.57 -24.18
CA TYR A 264 3.98 20.18 -23.25
C TYR A 264 3.86 18.74 -22.76
N ARG A 265 2.63 18.22 -22.57
CA ARG A 265 2.44 16.82 -22.15
C ARG A 265 2.63 15.81 -23.29
N GLN A 266 2.69 16.24 -24.55
CA GLN A 266 3.02 15.38 -25.70
C GLN A 266 4.53 15.06 -25.75
N TRP A 267 4.98 14.30 -24.76
CA TRP A 267 6.35 13.80 -24.65
C TRP A 267 6.61 12.64 -25.62
N ASN A 268 7.78 12.64 -26.26
CA ASN A 268 8.28 11.62 -27.19
C ASN A 268 7.40 11.31 -28.41
N THR A 269 6.53 12.22 -28.85
CA THR A 269 5.93 12.16 -30.19
C THR A 269 6.85 12.87 -31.17
N SER A 270 7.75 12.16 -31.83
CA SER A 270 8.30 12.71 -33.07
C SER A 270 7.14 12.80 -34.08
N ALA A 271 7.09 13.85 -34.91
CA ALA A 271 6.06 13.99 -35.94
C ALA A 271 6.02 12.78 -36.90
N THR A 272 7.14 12.05 -37.00
CA THR A 272 7.33 10.80 -37.76
C THR A 272 6.87 9.52 -37.05
N ASP A 273 6.71 9.52 -35.72
CA ASP A 273 6.23 8.36 -34.93
C ASP A 273 4.70 8.27 -34.84
N SER A 274 3.99 9.16 -35.55
CA SER A 274 2.54 9.14 -35.70
C SER A 274 2.02 8.02 -36.63
N ALA A 275 2.76 6.92 -36.76
CA ALA A 275 2.17 5.67 -37.22
C ALA A 275 1.05 5.34 -36.22
N GLN A 276 -0.20 5.55 -36.64
CA GLN A 276 -1.38 5.49 -35.78
C GLN A 276 -1.34 4.21 -34.96
N ALA A 277 -1.14 4.34 -33.65
CA ALA A 277 -1.27 3.22 -32.74
C ALA A 277 -2.65 2.58 -32.96
N THR A 278 -2.68 1.38 -33.51
CA THR A 278 -3.92 0.67 -33.76
C THR A 278 -4.34 -0.04 -32.49
N PHE A 279 -5.45 0.41 -31.92
CA PHE A 279 -6.07 -0.31 -30.81
C PHE A 279 -6.94 -1.43 -31.36
N HIS A 280 -6.57 -2.67 -31.05
CA HIS A 280 -7.34 -3.87 -31.39
C HIS A 280 -7.52 -4.70 -30.13
N VAL A 281 -8.78 -5.05 -29.81
CA VAL A 281 -9.08 -5.91 -28.67
C VAL A 281 -8.65 -7.34 -28.98
N SER A 282 -7.81 -7.90 -28.13
CA SER A 282 -7.28 -9.26 -28.23
C SER A 282 -8.15 -10.22 -27.44
N GLU A 283 -8.35 -11.42 -27.97
CA GLU A 283 -8.92 -12.55 -27.23
C GLU A 283 -7.81 -13.29 -26.45
N PRO A 284 -7.96 -13.52 -25.14
CA PRO A 284 -6.96 -14.25 -24.37
C PRO A 284 -6.90 -15.72 -24.79
N ALA A 285 -5.69 -16.21 -25.08
CA ALA A 285 -5.41 -17.60 -25.44
C ALA A 285 -4.42 -18.24 -24.43
N PRO A 286 -4.86 -18.54 -23.19
CA PRO A 286 -3.97 -19.10 -22.18
C PRO A 286 -3.52 -20.52 -22.54
N ASP A 287 -2.25 -20.83 -22.30
CA ASP A 287 -1.77 -22.21 -22.33
C ASP A 287 -2.27 -22.93 -21.06
N LEU A 288 -3.25 -23.82 -21.26
CA LEU A 288 -3.84 -24.63 -20.19
C LEU A 288 -3.17 -26.01 -20.06
N THR A 289 -2.03 -26.22 -20.72
CA THR A 289 -1.28 -27.48 -20.62
C THR A 289 -0.99 -27.76 -19.13
N PRO A 290 -1.49 -28.88 -18.58
CA PRO A 290 -1.23 -29.23 -17.20
C PRO A 290 0.27 -29.37 -17.02
N VAL A 291 0.84 -28.60 -16.09
CA VAL A 291 2.25 -28.77 -15.73
C VAL A 291 2.39 -30.14 -15.07
N VAL A 292 2.88 -31.14 -15.81
CA VAL A 292 3.11 -32.49 -15.28
C VAL A 292 4.39 -32.47 -14.44
N PHE A 293 4.24 -32.69 -13.14
CA PHE A 293 5.35 -32.60 -12.20
C PHE A 293 6.02 -33.96 -11.99
N THR A 294 7.33 -34.05 -12.26
CA THR A 294 8.14 -35.26 -12.07
C THR A 294 9.14 -35.12 -10.92
N ARG A 295 8.66 -35.15 -9.67
CA ARG A 295 9.32 -35.78 -8.49
C ARG A 295 8.66 -35.32 -7.17
N PRO A 296 8.37 -36.24 -6.24
CA PRO A 296 8.23 -35.88 -4.82
C PRO A 296 9.62 -35.51 -4.25
N PRO A 297 9.72 -34.56 -3.31
CA PRO A 297 10.95 -34.33 -2.57
C PRO A 297 11.37 -35.60 -1.81
N ALA A 298 12.68 -35.89 -1.80
CA ALA A 298 13.25 -36.92 -0.95
C ALA A 298 13.15 -36.51 0.53
N ASP A 299 12.71 -37.45 1.36
CA ASP A 299 12.64 -37.41 2.83
C ASP A 299 12.06 -36.14 3.48
N ALA A 300 10.73 -36.09 3.56
CA ALA A 300 9.98 -35.27 4.52
C ALA A 300 9.88 -35.91 5.92
N SER A 301 10.84 -36.77 6.27
CA SER A 301 10.90 -37.46 7.55
C SER A 301 12.01 -36.84 8.40
N GLU A 302 11.72 -35.74 9.10
CA GLU A 302 12.27 -35.50 10.44
C GLU A 302 11.69 -34.23 11.08
N MET A 303 11.51 -34.35 12.41
CA MET A 303 11.01 -33.40 13.41
C MET A 303 9.50 -33.10 13.46
N ARG A 304 8.80 -33.94 14.24
CA ARG A 304 7.58 -33.57 14.96
C ARG A 304 7.99 -32.85 16.24
N ALA A 305 7.76 -31.55 16.33
CA ALA A 305 7.57 -30.92 17.62
C ALA A 305 6.14 -31.24 18.08
N SER A 306 5.97 -31.82 19.27
CA SER A 306 4.65 -32.02 19.85
C SER A 306 4.01 -30.65 20.06
N THR A 307 3.01 -30.29 19.26
CA THR A 307 2.25 -29.05 19.41
C THR A 307 1.27 -29.17 20.58
N SER A 308 1.79 -29.39 21.78
CA SER A 308 1.19 -28.83 22.98
C SER A 308 1.57 -27.35 22.98
N SER A 309 0.83 -26.51 22.26
CA SER A 309 1.14 -25.07 22.20
C SER A 309 -0.12 -24.24 22.41
N ILE A 310 -0.72 -24.41 23.59
CA ILE A 310 -1.57 -23.35 24.13
C ILE A 310 -0.65 -22.18 24.45
N MET A 311 -0.79 -21.08 23.70
CA MET A 311 -0.05 -19.84 23.93
C MET A 311 -0.90 -18.94 24.79
N THR A 312 -0.36 -18.40 25.89
CA THR A 312 -1.09 -17.49 26.78
C THR A 312 -0.32 -16.20 26.94
N GLY A 313 -1.03 -15.07 26.86
CA GLY A 313 -0.44 -13.74 26.97
C GLY A 313 -1.46 -12.70 27.40
N ARG A 314 -0.98 -11.55 27.87
CA ARG A 314 -1.85 -10.39 28.12
C ARG A 314 -2.07 -9.60 26.84
N VAL A 315 -3.26 -9.03 26.71
CA VAL A 315 -3.70 -8.28 25.54
C VAL A 315 -3.18 -6.85 25.58
N GLN A 316 -2.76 -6.34 24.42
CA GLN A 316 -2.65 -4.91 24.13
C GLN A 316 -3.69 -4.57 23.05
N VAL A 317 -4.63 -3.67 23.37
CA VAL A 317 -5.76 -3.33 22.48
C VAL A 317 -5.41 -2.18 21.56
N PHE A 318 -5.82 -2.28 20.30
CA PHE A 318 -5.68 -1.26 19.28
C PHE A 318 -7.01 -0.99 18.56
N GLU A 319 -7.11 0.19 17.97
CA GLU A 319 -8.28 0.68 17.23
C GLU A 319 -8.37 0.09 15.81
N ASP A 320 -9.33 0.58 15.03
CA ASP A 320 -9.43 0.30 13.58
C ASP A 320 -8.29 1.02 12.82
N ASP A 321 -7.98 0.57 11.61
CA ASP A 321 -7.10 1.26 10.65
C ASP A 321 -5.65 1.53 11.13
N VAL A 322 -5.14 0.74 12.07
CA VAL A 322 -3.72 0.74 12.44
C VAL A 322 -2.87 0.44 11.21
N ASP A 323 -2.17 1.45 10.72
CA ASP A 323 -1.36 1.35 9.52
C ASP A 323 0.08 0.86 9.80
N THR A 324 0.77 0.42 8.76
CA THR A 324 2.15 -0.08 8.90
C THR A 324 3.18 0.98 9.30
N ASP A 325 2.91 2.29 9.09
CA ASP A 325 3.77 3.36 9.59
C ASP A 325 3.61 3.51 11.12
N ALA A 326 2.42 3.24 11.66
CA ALA A 326 2.20 3.12 13.10
C ALA A 326 2.91 1.90 13.71
N ILE A 327 2.90 0.75 13.03
CA ILE A 327 3.55 -0.49 13.51
C ILE A 327 5.07 -0.36 13.51
N ILE A 328 5.65 0.09 12.40
CA ILE A 328 7.10 0.30 12.27
C ILE A 328 7.39 1.51 11.36
N PRO A 329 7.78 2.66 11.92
CA PRO A 329 8.11 3.84 11.12
C PRO A 329 9.24 3.56 10.12
N ALA A 330 9.14 4.13 8.91
CA ALA A 330 9.98 3.76 7.77
C ALA A 330 11.49 4.00 8.03
N GLN A 331 11.81 5.04 8.79
CA GLN A 331 13.18 5.41 9.14
C GLN A 331 13.94 4.38 9.99
N PHE A 332 13.23 3.40 10.58
CA PHE A 332 13.84 2.33 11.37
C PHE A 332 14.06 1.04 10.58
N MET A 333 13.71 1.02 9.30
CA MET A 333 13.88 -0.12 8.41
C MET A 333 15.22 -0.05 7.66
N GLY A 334 15.84 -1.20 7.41
CA GLY A 334 17.09 -1.29 6.65
C GLY A 334 18.29 -0.60 7.32
N LEU A 335 18.22 -0.39 8.64
CA LEU A 335 19.34 0.14 9.42
C LEU A 335 20.47 -0.89 9.48
N ASN A 336 21.69 -0.39 9.66
CA ASN A 336 22.88 -1.20 9.88
C ASN A 336 23.69 -0.66 11.09
N PRO A 337 24.69 -1.40 11.62
CA PRO A 337 25.42 -0.99 12.81
C PRO A 337 26.15 0.37 12.74
N SER A 338 26.35 0.92 11.54
CA SER A 338 26.93 2.27 11.36
C SER A 338 25.88 3.39 11.33
N SER A 339 24.60 3.05 11.32
CA SER A 339 23.50 4.02 11.28
C SER A 339 23.34 4.72 12.63
N SER A 340 23.12 6.04 12.60
CA SER A 340 22.94 6.84 13.83
C SER A 340 21.70 6.45 14.65
N LEU A 341 20.71 5.83 14.00
CA LEU A 341 19.49 5.31 14.64
C LEU A 341 19.63 3.85 15.10
N TRP A 342 20.82 3.22 14.98
CA TRP A 342 21.04 1.86 15.48
C TRP A 342 21.14 1.88 17.02
N PRO A 343 20.25 1.19 17.76
CA PRO A 343 20.35 1.10 19.22
C PRO A 343 21.63 0.39 19.66
N ALA A 344 22.33 0.96 20.63
CA ALA A 344 23.64 0.46 21.07
C ALA A 344 23.62 -0.97 21.65
N ASP A 345 22.47 -1.41 22.16
CA ASP A 345 22.24 -2.74 22.74
C ASP A 345 21.83 -3.79 21.69
N CYS A 346 21.52 -3.38 20.46
CA CYS A 346 21.13 -4.28 19.38
C CYS A 346 22.33 -4.76 18.56
N LYS A 347 22.29 -6.02 18.15
CA LYS A 347 23.30 -6.72 17.34
C LYS A 347 22.76 -7.20 16.00
N THR A 348 21.45 -7.37 15.89
CA THR A 348 20.78 -7.84 14.66
C THR A 348 19.71 -6.86 14.19
N GLU A 349 19.35 -6.91 12.91
CA GLU A 349 18.27 -6.08 12.37
C GLU A 349 16.93 -6.41 13.08
N GLU A 350 16.68 -7.68 13.39
CA GLU A 350 15.49 -8.12 14.11
C GLU A 350 15.36 -7.48 15.50
N GLU A 351 16.46 -7.37 16.24
CA GLU A 351 16.50 -6.69 17.54
C GLU A 351 16.19 -5.19 17.39
N VAL A 352 16.73 -4.55 16.35
CA VAL A 352 16.44 -3.14 16.04
C VAL A 352 14.96 -2.95 15.70
N LEU A 353 14.41 -3.75 14.78
CA LEU A 353 13.00 -3.69 14.40
C LEU A 353 12.08 -3.93 15.62
N ALA A 354 12.40 -4.92 16.46
CA ALA A 354 11.66 -5.18 17.69
C ALA A 354 11.68 -3.98 18.64
N SER A 355 12.84 -3.33 18.81
CA SER A 355 13.00 -2.16 19.70
C SER A 355 12.20 -0.93 19.27
N TYR A 356 11.89 -0.82 17.97
CA TYR A 356 11.14 0.31 17.40
C TYR A 356 9.68 -0.02 17.04
N SER A 357 9.18 -1.19 17.45
CA SER A 357 7.76 -1.55 17.26
C SER A 357 6.86 -0.54 17.96
N PHE A 358 5.97 0.10 17.20
CA PHE A 358 5.08 1.18 17.64
C PHE A 358 5.76 2.39 18.30
N ALA A 359 7.03 2.67 17.94
CA ALA A 359 7.85 3.68 18.61
C ALA A 359 7.23 5.09 18.72
N TYR A 360 6.37 5.48 17.78
CA TYR A 360 5.78 6.82 17.73
C TYR A 360 4.33 6.88 18.20
N THR A 361 3.59 5.79 18.07
CA THR A 361 2.16 5.74 18.36
C THR A 361 1.89 5.15 19.74
N ARG A 362 2.76 4.23 20.21
CA ARG A 362 2.63 3.59 21.53
C ARG A 362 4.01 3.25 22.12
N PRO A 363 4.77 4.25 22.63
CA PRO A 363 6.17 4.06 23.07
C PRO A 363 6.37 3.05 24.20
N ASP A 364 5.33 2.74 24.98
CA ASP A 364 5.35 1.74 26.06
C ASP A 364 5.08 0.31 25.58
N PHE A 365 4.72 0.11 24.30
CA PHE A 365 4.36 -1.18 23.71
C PHE A 365 5.45 -2.24 23.88
N VAL A 366 6.70 -1.88 23.56
CA VAL A 366 7.86 -2.80 23.63
C VAL A 366 8.07 -3.29 25.06
N LYS A 367 8.02 -2.37 26.03
CA LYS A 367 8.16 -2.72 27.45
C LYS A 367 7.03 -3.64 27.90
N LYS A 368 5.78 -3.28 27.61
CA LYS A 368 4.60 -4.10 27.95
C LYS A 368 4.67 -5.49 27.34
N CYS A 369 5.13 -5.61 26.08
CA CYS A 369 5.29 -6.89 25.40
C CYS A 369 6.32 -7.78 26.10
N ARG A 370 7.48 -7.21 26.47
CA ARG A 370 8.52 -7.91 27.25
C ARG A 370 8.05 -8.32 28.65
N ASP A 371 7.15 -7.55 29.24
CA ASP A 371 6.52 -7.86 30.54
C ASP A 371 5.41 -8.94 30.42
N GLY A 372 5.11 -9.44 29.22
CA GLY A 372 4.14 -10.51 28.96
C GLY A 372 2.81 -10.08 28.34
N ALA A 373 2.65 -8.80 27.96
CA ALA A 373 1.52 -8.33 27.16
C ALA A 373 1.80 -8.48 25.66
N ASN A 374 1.91 -9.72 25.21
CA ASN A 374 2.40 -10.11 23.90
C ASN A 374 1.31 -10.68 22.96
N ILE A 375 0.04 -10.37 23.23
CA ILE A 375 -1.07 -10.61 22.29
C ILE A 375 -1.63 -9.26 21.87
N ILE A 376 -1.76 -9.02 20.57
CA ILE A 376 -2.40 -7.83 20.03
C ILE A 376 -3.87 -8.15 19.76
N VAL A 377 -4.79 -7.29 20.19
CA VAL A 377 -6.20 -7.33 19.78
C VAL A 377 -6.54 -6.01 19.11
N ALA A 378 -7.06 -6.04 17.88
CA ALA A 378 -7.28 -4.86 17.07
C ALA A 378 -8.64 -4.84 16.37
N GLY A 379 -9.01 -3.66 15.88
CA GLY A 379 -10.19 -3.42 15.07
C GLY A 379 -10.14 -3.99 13.65
N THR A 380 -10.76 -3.28 12.71
CA THR A 380 -10.72 -3.60 11.27
C THR A 380 -9.46 -3.04 10.60
N ALA A 381 -9.06 -3.67 9.50
CA ALA A 381 -7.98 -3.22 8.61
C ALA A 381 -6.61 -2.99 9.27
N PHE A 382 -6.27 -3.83 10.27
CA PHE A 382 -4.96 -3.80 10.92
C PHE A 382 -3.85 -4.12 9.89
N GLY A 383 -2.77 -3.33 9.92
CA GLY A 383 -1.66 -3.42 8.99
C GLY A 383 -1.93 -2.80 7.62
N SER A 384 -2.83 -1.82 7.53
CA SER A 384 -3.11 -1.11 6.26
C SER A 384 -1.98 -0.16 5.85
N GLY A 385 -1.99 0.28 4.58
CA GLY A 385 -0.98 1.20 4.06
C GLY A 385 0.15 0.50 3.30
N SER A 386 1.41 0.68 3.73
CA SER A 386 2.58 0.20 2.98
C SER A 386 2.72 -1.32 3.03
N SER A 387 3.28 -1.88 1.97
CA SER A 387 3.52 -3.33 1.83
C SER A 387 4.67 -3.88 2.68
N ARG A 388 5.25 -3.09 3.57
CA ARG A 388 6.47 -3.43 4.33
C ARG A 388 6.26 -4.71 5.14
N GLU A 389 7.09 -5.72 4.90
CA GLU A 389 7.03 -6.98 5.65
C GLU A 389 7.61 -6.84 7.05
N GLU A 390 8.43 -5.81 7.27
CA GLU A 390 9.02 -5.41 8.54
C GLU A 390 7.94 -5.20 9.61
N ALA A 391 6.72 -4.81 9.23
CA ALA A 391 5.61 -4.66 10.17
C ALA A 391 5.18 -6.00 10.81
N ALA A 392 5.36 -7.13 10.11
CA ALA A 392 5.15 -8.45 10.70
C ALA A 392 6.43 -8.95 11.41
N ARG A 393 7.60 -8.73 10.78
CA ARG A 393 8.90 -9.15 11.34
C ARG A 393 9.17 -8.51 12.71
N CYS A 394 8.92 -7.22 12.88
CA CYS A 394 9.20 -6.50 14.13
C CYS A 394 8.41 -7.06 15.31
N LEU A 395 7.11 -7.35 15.10
CA LEU A 395 6.23 -7.92 16.12
C LEU A 395 6.66 -9.35 16.46
N LYS A 396 6.98 -10.16 15.44
CA LYS A 396 7.49 -11.52 15.65
C LYS A 396 8.80 -11.52 16.42
N ALA A 397 9.75 -10.66 16.04
CA ALA A 397 11.05 -10.53 16.69
C ALA A 397 10.94 -10.06 18.16
N LEU A 398 9.96 -9.19 18.46
CA LEU A 398 9.67 -8.73 19.82
C LEU A 398 9.06 -9.83 20.71
N GLY A 399 8.52 -10.90 20.12
CA GLY A 399 7.91 -12.02 20.84
C GLY A 399 6.39 -11.96 20.93
N VAL A 400 5.73 -11.15 20.08
CA VAL A 400 4.27 -11.19 19.92
C VAL A 400 3.84 -12.61 19.51
N GLN A 401 2.93 -13.20 20.28
CA GLN A 401 2.46 -14.57 20.10
C GLN A 401 1.38 -14.65 19.02
N ALA A 402 0.44 -13.71 19.03
CA ALA A 402 -0.64 -13.62 18.07
C ALA A 402 -1.11 -12.18 17.90
N VAL A 403 -1.57 -11.86 16.69
CA VAL A 403 -2.35 -10.67 16.38
C VAL A 403 -3.76 -11.13 16.07
N ILE A 404 -4.74 -10.63 16.82
CA ILE A 404 -6.15 -10.97 16.68
C ILE A 404 -6.89 -9.72 16.25
N ALA A 405 -7.57 -9.73 15.11
CA ALA A 405 -8.25 -8.55 14.59
C ALA A 405 -9.64 -8.88 14.03
N LYS A 406 -10.49 -7.86 13.85
CA LYS A 406 -11.74 -8.04 13.08
C LYS A 406 -11.46 -8.27 11.61
N SER A 407 -10.42 -7.63 11.07
CA SER A 407 -9.89 -7.88 9.73
C SER A 407 -8.45 -7.37 9.60
N PHE A 408 -7.71 -7.91 8.64
CA PHE A 408 -6.35 -7.47 8.30
C PHE A 408 -6.34 -6.86 6.90
N ALA A 409 -5.50 -5.85 6.68
CA ALA A 409 -5.27 -5.38 5.31
C ALA A 409 -4.59 -6.47 4.46
N TYR A 410 -4.99 -6.58 3.19
CA TYR A 410 -4.65 -7.69 2.30
C TYR A 410 -3.16 -8.06 2.27
N ILE A 411 -2.26 -7.08 2.16
CA ILE A 411 -0.81 -7.35 2.08
C ILE A 411 -0.26 -7.79 3.44
N TYR A 412 -0.64 -7.10 4.53
CA TYR A 412 -0.20 -7.48 5.88
C TYR A 412 -0.69 -8.87 6.27
N ALA A 413 -1.93 -9.22 5.90
CA ALA A 413 -2.50 -10.57 6.10
C ALA A 413 -1.59 -11.66 5.53
N ARG A 414 -0.92 -11.41 4.39
CA ARG A 414 0.03 -12.34 3.77
C ARG A 414 1.43 -12.28 4.39
N ASN A 415 1.87 -11.08 4.80
CA ASN A 415 3.17 -10.89 5.45
C ASN A 415 3.28 -11.62 6.79
N GLN A 416 2.17 -11.72 7.55
CA GLN A 416 2.12 -12.42 8.83
C GLN A 416 2.57 -13.89 8.74
N PRO A 417 1.86 -14.79 8.01
CA PRO A 417 2.25 -16.19 7.91
C PRO A 417 3.60 -16.35 7.19
N ASN A 418 3.92 -15.52 6.18
CA ASN A 418 5.24 -15.54 5.54
C ASN A 418 6.39 -15.38 6.55
N ASN A 419 6.17 -14.63 7.64
CA ASN A 419 7.13 -14.39 8.71
C ASN A 419 6.83 -15.21 9.99
N ALA A 420 5.99 -16.24 9.90
CA ALA A 420 5.55 -17.08 11.02
C ALA A 420 4.96 -16.31 12.21
N LEU A 421 4.34 -15.16 11.96
CA LEU A 421 3.50 -14.44 12.92
C LEU A 421 2.06 -14.96 12.80
N LEU A 422 1.46 -15.37 13.91
CA LEU A 422 0.10 -15.89 13.93
C LEU A 422 -0.90 -14.72 13.87
N GLY A 423 -1.56 -14.58 12.72
CA GLY A 423 -2.73 -13.72 12.56
C GLY A 423 -4.02 -14.51 12.76
N ILE A 424 -4.98 -13.97 13.49
CA ILE A 424 -6.28 -14.59 13.76
C ILE A 424 -7.38 -13.57 13.48
N VAL A 425 -8.38 -13.95 12.69
CA VAL A 425 -9.59 -13.14 12.47
C VAL A 425 -10.69 -13.62 13.39
N ILE A 426 -11.18 -12.72 14.25
CA ILE A 426 -12.40 -12.91 15.05
C ILE A 426 -13.28 -11.67 14.86
N THR A 427 -14.45 -11.84 14.27
CA THR A 427 -15.42 -10.75 14.08
C THR A 427 -16.44 -10.65 15.22
N ASP A 428 -16.49 -11.64 16.12
CA ASP A 428 -17.47 -11.71 17.19
C ASP A 428 -17.31 -10.52 18.16
N PRO A 429 -18.33 -9.64 18.29
CA PRO A 429 -18.25 -8.47 19.15
C PRO A 429 -18.12 -8.82 20.64
N VAL A 430 -18.55 -10.02 21.06
CA VAL A 430 -18.38 -10.51 22.44
C VAL A 430 -16.91 -10.72 22.75
N PHE A 431 -16.12 -11.28 21.82
CA PHE A 431 -14.68 -11.41 22.00
C PHE A 431 -14.02 -10.05 22.19
N HIS A 432 -14.30 -9.11 21.28
CA HIS A 432 -13.71 -7.75 21.33
C HIS A 432 -14.13 -6.95 22.56
N LYS A 433 -15.33 -7.21 23.11
CA LYS A 433 -15.77 -6.61 24.38
C LYS A 433 -15.06 -7.22 25.60
N LEU A 434 -14.72 -8.51 25.56
CA LEU A 434 -14.03 -9.18 26.67
C LEU A 434 -12.52 -8.93 26.64
N ALA A 435 -11.93 -8.79 25.46
CA ALA A 435 -10.50 -8.62 25.25
C ALA A 435 -10.05 -7.17 25.53
N GLU A 436 -10.18 -6.74 26.78
CA GLU A 436 -9.72 -5.42 27.24
C GLU A 436 -8.20 -5.41 27.47
N GLU A 437 -7.61 -4.21 27.52
CA GLU A 437 -6.18 -4.02 27.79
C GLU A 437 -5.74 -4.76 29.07
N GLY A 438 -4.70 -5.60 28.95
CA GLY A 438 -4.18 -6.42 30.05
C GLY A 438 -4.93 -7.73 30.31
N SER A 439 -6.08 -7.97 29.66
CA SER A 439 -6.80 -9.25 29.77
C SER A 439 -5.93 -10.42 29.32
N THR A 440 -6.10 -11.57 29.96
CA THR A 440 -5.36 -12.78 29.56
C THR A 440 -6.14 -13.54 28.51
N VAL A 441 -5.48 -13.81 27.37
CA VAL A 441 -6.02 -14.61 26.27
C VAL A 441 -5.12 -15.83 26.08
N SER A 442 -5.76 -16.98 25.83
CA SER A 442 -5.08 -18.22 25.50
C SER A 442 -5.48 -18.70 24.11
N VAL A 443 -4.52 -19.04 23.26
CA VAL A 443 -4.73 -19.55 21.90
C VAL A 443 -4.36 -21.03 21.88
N ASP A 444 -5.36 -21.90 21.73
CA ASP A 444 -5.20 -23.34 21.48
C ASP A 444 -5.13 -23.56 19.97
N LEU A 445 -3.89 -23.62 19.44
CA LEU A 445 -3.63 -23.77 18.02
C LEU A 445 -4.13 -25.11 17.44
N PRO A 446 -3.94 -26.27 18.12
CA PRO A 446 -4.51 -27.55 17.67
C PRO A 446 -6.03 -27.57 17.61
N LYS A 447 -6.73 -27.02 18.62
CA LYS A 447 -8.19 -26.97 18.63
C LYS A 447 -8.77 -25.81 17.83
N ARG A 448 -7.92 -24.90 17.33
CA ARG A 448 -8.32 -23.69 16.62
C ARG A 448 -9.27 -22.82 17.44
N GLN A 449 -8.92 -22.60 18.71
CA GLN A 449 -9.74 -21.82 19.64
C GLN A 449 -8.93 -20.73 20.33
N VAL A 450 -9.55 -19.56 20.48
CA VAL A 450 -9.10 -18.47 21.34
C VAL A 450 -10.00 -18.43 22.56
N MET A 451 -9.41 -18.50 23.75
CA MET A 451 -10.09 -18.56 25.04
C MET A 451 -9.84 -17.28 25.82
N ILE A 452 -10.90 -16.74 26.43
CA ILE A 452 -10.84 -15.61 27.35
C ILE A 452 -11.93 -15.79 28.42
N GLY A 453 -11.51 -15.81 29.69
CA GLY A 453 -12.42 -16.17 30.79
C GLY A 453 -12.98 -17.59 30.62
N ASP A 454 -14.30 -17.71 30.63
CA ASP A 454 -15.06 -18.94 30.42
C ASP A 454 -15.50 -19.16 28.96
N LYS A 455 -15.14 -18.25 28.05
CA LYS A 455 -15.57 -18.29 26.65
C LYS A 455 -14.47 -18.80 25.72
N SER A 456 -14.91 -19.43 24.64
CA SER A 456 -14.04 -19.93 23.56
C SER A 456 -14.59 -19.47 22.21
N PHE A 457 -13.70 -19.01 21.35
CA PHE A 457 -14.00 -18.45 20.04
C PHE A 457 -13.20 -19.23 18.98
N PRO A 458 -13.85 -19.84 17.98
CA PRO A 458 -13.14 -20.59 16.96
C PRO A 458 -12.44 -19.64 15.98
N PHE A 459 -11.37 -20.13 15.35
CA PHE A 459 -10.75 -19.48 14.20
C PHE A 459 -10.38 -20.50 13.12
N ALA A 460 -10.04 -20.01 11.93
CA ALA A 460 -9.57 -20.84 10.83
C ALA A 460 -8.16 -20.45 10.41
N LEU A 461 -7.40 -21.42 9.92
CA LEU A 461 -6.17 -21.21 9.18
C LEU A 461 -6.24 -22.07 7.92
N THR A 462 -5.76 -21.53 6.80
CA THR A 462 -5.53 -22.31 5.59
C THR A 462 -4.38 -23.29 5.82
N VAL A 463 -4.32 -24.34 4.99
CA VAL A 463 -3.22 -25.32 5.01
C VAL A 463 -1.86 -24.63 4.84
N LEU A 464 -1.80 -23.61 3.99
CA LEU A 464 -0.58 -22.88 3.70
C LEU A 464 -0.12 -22.03 4.90
N GLU A 465 -1.05 -21.32 5.55
CA GLU A 465 -0.76 -20.54 6.76
C GLU A 465 -0.24 -21.42 7.89
N GLU A 466 -0.88 -22.57 8.12
CA GLU A 466 -0.42 -23.54 9.10
C GLU A 466 0.98 -24.08 8.76
N ALA A 467 1.23 -24.43 7.50
CA ALA A 467 2.53 -24.90 7.07
C ALA A 467 3.61 -23.83 7.32
N PHE A 468 3.35 -22.57 6.97
CA PHE A 468 4.29 -21.49 7.20
C PHE A 468 4.54 -21.24 8.69
N LEU A 469 3.51 -21.29 9.53
CA LEU A 469 3.66 -21.11 10.98
C LEU A 469 4.50 -22.22 11.62
N VAL A 470 4.25 -23.48 11.26
CA VAL A 470 4.94 -24.65 11.85
C VAL A 470 6.40 -24.71 11.43
N GLU A 471 6.70 -24.41 10.17
CA GLU A 471 8.05 -24.52 9.61
C GLU A 471 8.89 -23.23 9.77
N GLY A 472 8.37 -22.22 10.47
CA GLY A 472 9.11 -20.99 10.78
C GLY A 472 9.16 -19.95 9.65
N GLY A 473 8.19 -19.99 8.74
CA GLY A 473 7.94 -18.96 7.72
C GLY A 473 8.45 -19.33 6.33
N LEU A 474 8.05 -18.53 5.34
CA LEU A 474 8.30 -18.76 3.92
C LEU A 474 9.79 -18.96 3.61
N THR A 475 10.66 -18.16 4.21
CA THR A 475 12.11 -18.23 4.00
C THR A 475 12.70 -19.56 4.49
N GLN A 476 12.20 -20.11 5.60
CA GLN A 476 12.67 -21.40 6.11
C GLN A 476 12.19 -22.57 5.26
N LEU A 477 10.92 -22.54 4.83
CA LEU A 477 10.43 -23.51 3.83
C LEU A 477 11.22 -23.43 2.53
N PHE A 478 11.51 -22.22 2.03
CA PHE A 478 12.29 -22.05 0.80
C PHE A 478 13.71 -22.58 0.94
N LYS A 479 14.36 -22.40 2.11
CA LYS A 479 15.68 -22.99 2.37
C LYS A 479 15.65 -24.52 2.26
N ARG A 480 14.58 -25.16 2.74
CA ARG A 480 14.39 -26.62 2.76
C ARG A 480 13.94 -27.18 1.41
N TYR A 481 12.94 -26.59 0.79
CA TYR A 481 12.23 -27.15 -0.37
C TYR A 481 12.50 -26.40 -1.69
N LYS A 482 13.20 -25.27 -1.66
CA LYS A 482 13.55 -24.47 -2.84
C LYS A 482 12.30 -24.17 -3.68
N THR A 483 12.34 -24.48 -4.98
CA THR A 483 11.25 -24.24 -5.93
C THR A 483 10.00 -25.09 -5.66
N ASP A 484 10.10 -26.15 -4.84
CA ASP A 484 8.98 -27.04 -4.53
C ASP A 484 8.22 -26.63 -3.25
N LEU A 485 8.54 -25.47 -2.66
CA LEU A 485 8.02 -25.04 -1.35
C LEU A 485 6.49 -25.08 -1.25
N PHE A 486 5.77 -24.55 -2.24
CA PHE A 486 4.31 -24.46 -2.17
C PHE A 486 3.67 -25.83 -2.31
N ARG A 487 4.30 -26.73 -3.09
CA ARG A 487 3.86 -28.11 -3.18
C ARG A 487 4.05 -28.81 -1.83
N ALA A 488 5.23 -28.69 -1.23
CA ALA A 488 5.50 -29.26 0.08
C ALA A 488 4.56 -28.71 1.17
N ALA A 489 4.29 -27.41 1.16
CA ALA A 489 3.41 -26.76 2.13
C ALA A 489 1.93 -27.17 2.00
N MET A 490 1.48 -27.52 0.78
CA MET A 490 0.10 -27.93 0.51
C MET A 490 -0.14 -29.44 0.63
N GLN A 491 0.89 -30.25 0.88
CA GLN A 491 0.72 -31.70 1.01
C GLN A 491 -0.08 -32.05 2.29
N PRO A 492 -1.12 -32.89 2.18
CA PRO A 492 -1.88 -33.33 3.34
C PRO A 492 -0.96 -34.10 4.30
N LYS A 493 -0.91 -33.64 5.55
CA LYS A 493 -0.13 -34.31 6.60
C LYS A 493 -0.89 -35.56 7.03
N VAL A 494 -0.55 -36.72 6.46
CA VAL A 494 -1.13 -38.02 6.87
C VAL A 494 -0.76 -38.27 8.34
N PRO A 495 -1.73 -38.46 9.26
CA PRO A 495 -1.43 -38.89 10.62
C PRO A 495 -0.73 -40.26 10.56
N LYS A 496 0.39 -40.43 11.28
CA LYS A 496 0.87 -41.81 11.50
C LYS A 496 -0.14 -42.44 12.44
N GLU A 497 -0.80 -43.50 12.00
CA GLU A 497 -1.44 -44.45 12.91
C GLU A 497 -0.41 -44.82 13.99
N GLU A 498 -0.79 -44.68 15.25
CA GLU A 498 -0.05 -45.27 16.35
C GLU A 498 -0.07 -46.78 16.13
N GLY A 499 1.03 -47.30 15.57
CA GLY A 499 1.18 -48.71 15.25
C GLY A 499 1.16 -49.55 16.52
N ASN A 500 -0.02 -49.92 16.97
CA ASN A 500 -0.23 -51.05 17.86
C ASN A 500 -0.12 -52.31 16.99
N CYS A 501 1.11 -52.73 16.74
CA CYS A 501 1.39 -53.94 15.97
C CYS A 501 1.06 -55.16 16.84
N GLN A 502 -0.20 -55.58 16.83
CA GLN A 502 -0.57 -56.97 17.12
C GLN A 502 -0.56 -57.73 15.80
N THR A 503 0.36 -58.68 15.73
CA THR A 503 0.51 -59.66 14.65
C THR A 503 -0.78 -60.45 14.41
N SER A 504 -1.31 -60.46 13.18
CA SER A 504 -1.82 -61.69 12.56
C SER A 504 -2.08 -61.57 11.05
N SER A 505 -1.39 -62.45 10.32
CA SER A 505 -1.71 -63.13 9.05
C SER A 505 -2.30 -62.38 7.83
N CYS A 506 -1.50 -62.44 6.77
CA CYS A 506 -1.85 -62.43 5.34
C CYS A 506 -3.24 -62.94 4.93
N SER A 507 -3.90 -62.25 3.99
CA SER A 507 -4.29 -62.85 2.69
C SER A 507 -4.89 -61.83 1.69
N GLN A 508 -4.35 -61.90 0.47
CA GLN A 508 -5.00 -61.79 -0.85
C GLN A 508 -5.60 -60.47 -1.37
N ASN A 509 -4.89 -59.93 -2.39
CA ASN A 509 -5.34 -59.30 -3.64
C ASN A 509 -6.84 -59.09 -3.89
N THR A 510 -7.24 -57.84 -4.18
CA THR A 510 -7.97 -57.48 -5.42
C THR A 510 -7.93 -55.95 -5.64
N PRO A 511 -7.74 -55.44 -6.88
CA PRO A 511 -7.78 -54.01 -7.19
C PRO A 511 -9.14 -53.61 -7.79
N VAL A 512 -9.82 -52.58 -7.26
CA VAL A 512 -10.98 -51.96 -7.92
C VAL A 512 -11.05 -50.45 -7.65
N GLU A 513 -10.86 -49.72 -8.76
CA GLU A 513 -11.51 -48.49 -9.25
C GLU A 513 -11.68 -47.22 -8.41
N ALA A 514 -11.27 -46.14 -9.06
CA ALA A 514 -11.45 -44.74 -8.72
C ALA A 514 -12.88 -44.27 -9.01
N TRP A 515 -13.40 -43.41 -8.12
CA TRP A 515 -14.25 -42.26 -8.44
C TRP A 515 -13.83 -41.09 -7.55
#